data_AF-A0A952TB60-F1
#
_entry.id   AF-A0A952TB60-F1
#
_cell.length_a   1.000
_cell.length_b   1.000
_cell.length_c   1.000
_cell.angle_alpha   90.00
_cell.angle_beta   90.00
_cell.angle_gamma   90.00
#
_symmetry.space_group_name_H-M   'P 1'
#
loop_
_entity.id
_entity.type
_entity.pdbx_description
1 polymer ?
#
loop_
_entity_poly.entity_id
_entity_poly.type
_entity_poly.pdbx_seq_one_letter_code
_entity_poly.pdbx_strand_id
1 'polypeptide(L)' 'MEKYILTITDGSKKELLLRFLKEINFVHIEKKAEDVLPQSESNFKELFGIWRNRDISLNEIRNKAWNRN' A
#
# COMPACT_ATOMS: atom_id res chain seq x y z
N MET A 1 2.08 -4.92 32.17
CA MET A 1 2.23 -5.43 30.79
C MET A 1 3.61 -5.03 30.32
N GLU A 2 4.45 -6.01 29.98
CA GLU A 2 5.82 -5.78 29.54
C GLU A 2 5.91 -6.06 28.03
N LYS A 3 6.58 -5.18 27.29
CA LYS A 3 6.67 -5.25 25.83
C LYS A 3 8.12 -5.42 25.42
N TYR A 4 8.40 -6.51 24.72
CA TYR A 4 9.72 -6.83 24.18
C TYR A 4 9.68 -6.74 22.65
N ILE A 5 10.73 -6.16 22.07
CA ILE A 5 10.89 -6.05 20.62
C ILE A 5 11.91 -7.10 20.19
N LEU A 6 11.47 -8.05 19.37
CA LEU A 6 12.32 -9.08 18.76
C LEU A 6 12.67 -8.69 17.33
N THR A 7 13.97 -8.58 17.06
CA THR A 7 14.49 -8.39 15.70
C THR A 7 14.98 -9.73 15.18
N ILE A 8 14.38 -10.22 14.10
CA ILE A 8 14.77 -11.47 13.45
C ILE A 8 15.83 -11.15 12.40
N THR A 9 17.05 -11.67 12.58
CA THR A 9 18.17 -11.47 11.63
C THR A 9 18.14 -12.43 10.44
N ASP A 10 17.48 -13.59 10.59
CA ASP A 10 17.34 -14.61 9.55
C ASP A 10 15.86 -14.77 9.15
N GLY A 11 15.51 -14.19 8.00
CA GLY A 11 14.15 -14.19 7.47
C GLY A 11 13.58 -15.60 7.21
N SER A 12 14.45 -16.60 6.99
CA SER A 12 14.06 -17.98 6.68
C SER A 12 13.38 -18.66 7.87
N LYS A 13 13.73 -18.26 9.10
CA LYS A 13 13.21 -18.85 10.35
C LYS A 13 12.06 -18.05 10.97
N LYS A 14 11.69 -16.92 10.35
CA LYS A 14 10.62 -16.04 10.84
C LYS A 14 9.31 -16.79 11.07
N GLU A 15 8.89 -17.58 10.09
CA GLU A 15 7.60 -18.26 10.13
C GLU A 15 7.53 -19.33 11.22
N LEU A 16 8.62 -20.08 11.43
CA LEU A 16 8.73 -21.08 12.47
C LEU A 16 8.67 -20.44 13.87
N LEU A 17 9.39 -19.34 14.07
CA LEU A 17 9.37 -18.59 15.33
C LEU A 17 7.99 -17.99 15.63
N LEU A 18 7.31 -17.45 14.61
CA LEU A 18 5.94 -16.94 14.74
C LEU A 18 4.95 -18.04 15.12
N ARG A 19 5.08 -19.24 14.55
CA ARG A 19 4.23 -20.39 14.91
C ARG A 19 4.47 -20.81 16.37
N PHE A 20 5.73 -20.90 16.79
CA PHE A 20 6.09 -21.23 18.17
C PHE A 20 5.52 -20.21 19.18
N LEU A 21 5.69 -18.91 18.91
CA LEU A 21 5.18 -17.86 19.81
C LEU A 21 3.64 -17.84 19.89
N LYS A 22 2.93 -18.31 18.85
CA LYS A 22 1.46 -18.43 18.87
C LYS A 22 0.95 -19.55 19.79
N GLU A 23 1.74 -20.59 20.01
CA GLU A 23 1.36 -21.71 20.89
C GLU A 23 1.49 -21.34 22.37
N ILE A 24 2.23 -20.27 22.67
CA ILE A 24 2.45 -19.81 24.04
C ILE A 24 1.24 -18.98 24.50
N ASN A 25 0.49 -19.51 25.45
CA ASN A 25 -0.74 -18.95 26.02
C ASN A 25 -0.59 -17.58 26.72
N PHE A 26 0.62 -17.14 27.06
CA PHE A 26 0.89 -15.84 27.67
C PHE A 26 1.50 -14.80 26.71
N VAL A 27 1.69 -15.14 25.43
CA VAL A 27 2.31 -14.25 24.43
C VAL A 27 1.25 -13.71 23.48
N HIS A 28 1.15 -12.37 23.41
CA HIS A 28 0.29 -11.68 22.45
C HIS A 28 1.15 -11.13 21.30
N ILE A 29 0.85 -11.55 20.07
CA ILE A 29 1.62 -11.15 18.87
C ILE A 29 0.85 -10.04 18.14
N GLU A 30 1.32 -8.81 18.29
CA GLU A 30 0.83 -7.67 17.50
C GLU A 30 1.63 -7.58 16.19
N LYS A 31 1.00 -7.88 15.06
CA LYS A 31 1.59 -7.54 13.75
C LYS A 31 1.40 -6.04 13.54
N LYS A 32 2.48 -5.27 13.66
CA LYS A 32 2.48 -3.89 13.17
C LYS A 32 2.25 -3.98 11.66
N ALA A 33 1.07 -3.58 11.20
CA ALA A 33 0.85 -3.38 9.78
C ALA A 33 1.91 -2.36 9.34
N GLU A 34 2.73 -2.72 8.35
CA GLU A 34 3.45 -1.71 7.60
C GLU A 34 2.40 -0.70 7.14
N ASP A 35 2.69 0.59 7.29
CA ASP A 35 1.86 1.65 6.77
C ASP A 35 1.74 1.45 5.26
N VAL A 36 0.73 0.69 4.85
CA VAL A 36 0.29 0.64 3.47
C VAL A 36 -0.22 2.05 3.26
N LEU A 37 0.63 2.89 2.68
CA LEU A 37 0.24 4.20 2.18
C LEU A 37 -1.10 3.98 1.48
N PRO A 38 -2.20 4.63 1.93
CA PRO A 38 -3.46 4.48 1.23
C PRO A 38 -3.14 4.82 -0.22
N GLN A 39 -3.46 3.90 -1.15
CA GLN A 39 -3.51 4.26 -2.55
C GLN A 39 -4.51 5.40 -2.60
N SER A 40 -4.01 6.63 -2.59
CA SER A 40 -4.86 7.77 -2.85
C SER A 40 -5.43 7.50 -4.22
N GLU A 41 -6.76 7.46 -4.29
CA GLU A 41 -7.46 7.66 -5.54
C GLU A 41 -7.07 9.06 -6.00
N SER A 42 -5.90 9.17 -6.61
CA SER A 42 -5.38 10.41 -7.14
C SER A 42 -6.38 10.81 -8.20
N ASN A 43 -7.21 11.80 -7.86
CA ASN A 43 -8.23 12.27 -8.74
C ASN A 43 -7.45 12.86 -9.93
N PHE A 44 -7.50 12.19 -11.08
CA PHE A 44 -6.80 12.60 -12.30
C PHE A 44 -7.02 14.10 -12.62
N LYS A 45 -8.12 14.65 -12.12
CA LYS A 45 -8.48 16.07 -12.16
C LYS A 45 -7.52 17.02 -11.44
N GLU A 46 -6.82 16.57 -10.41
CA GLU A 46 -5.80 17.36 -9.71
C GLU A 46 -4.56 17.62 -10.58
N LEU A 47 -4.30 16.73 -11.55
CA LEU A 47 -3.20 16.88 -12.51
C LEU A 47 -3.51 17.88 -13.64
N PHE A 48 -4.78 18.30 -13.80
CA PHE A 48 -5.19 19.19 -14.88
C PHE A 48 -4.75 20.65 -14.72
N GLY A 49 -3.69 20.99 -13.95
CA GLY A 49 -3.24 22.36 -13.65
C GLY A 49 -3.65 23.44 -14.67
N ILE A 50 -2.98 23.49 -15.83
CA ILE A 50 -3.27 24.45 -16.92
C ILE A 50 -4.49 24.10 -17.79
N TRP A 51 -5.05 22.91 -17.62
CA TRP A 51 -6.16 22.34 -18.37
C TRP A 51 -7.50 22.39 -17.60
N ARG A 52 -7.50 22.92 -16.36
CA ARG A 52 -8.66 22.92 -15.44
C ARG A 52 -9.90 23.60 -16.03
N ASN A 53 -9.72 24.59 -16.89
CA ASN A 53 -10.80 25.34 -17.54
C ASN A 53 -11.17 24.79 -18.93
N ARG A 54 -10.60 23.66 -19.32
CA ARG A 54 -10.94 22.97 -20.56
C ARG A 54 -11.75 21.73 -20.17
N ASP A 55 -12.89 21.55 -20.83
CA ASP A 55 -13.64 20.30 -20.73
C ASP A 55 -12.85 19.23 -21.48
N ILE A 56 -12.07 18.45 -20.73
CA ILE A 56 -11.23 17.38 -21.27
C ILE A 56 -11.58 16.11 -20.51
N SER A 57 -12.24 15.21 -21.20
CA SER A 57 -12.45 13.85 -20.70
C SER A 57 -11.25 12.94 -21.02
N LEU A 58 -11.01 11.93 -20.18
CA LEU A 58 -10.01 10.89 -20.46
C LEU A 58 -10.25 10.22 -21.82
N ASN A 59 -11.52 10.10 -22.23
CA ASN A 59 -11.92 9.52 -23.51
C ASN A 59 -11.45 10.39 -24.68
N GLU A 60 -11.58 11.71 -24.58
CA GLU A 60 -11.09 12.64 -25.61
C GLU A 60 -9.57 12.64 -25.73
N ILE A 61 -8.83 12.56 -24.61
CA ILE A 61 -7.37 12.45 -24.65
C ILE A 61 -6.98 11.17 -25.39
N ARG A 62 -7.62 10.05 -25.04
CA ARG A 62 -7.35 8.75 -25.66
C ARG A 62 -7.62 8.78 -27.16
N ASN A 63 -8.75 9.35 -27.55
CA ASN A 63 -9.12 9.49 -28.96
C ASN A 63 -8.14 10.42 -29.70
N LYS A 64 -7.76 11.58 -29.15
CA LYS A 64 -6.79 12.46 -29.84
C LYS A 64 -5.38 11.85 -29.95
N ALA A 65 -4.93 11.10 -28.94
CA ALA A 65 -3.59 10.54 -28.92
C ALA A 65 -3.45 9.25 -29.76
N TRP A 66 -4.51 8.45 -29.82
CA TRP A 66 -4.46 7.10 -30.39
C TRP A 66 -5.43 6.84 -31.53
N ASN A 67 -6.19 7.85 -31.99
CA ASN A 67 -6.94 7.72 -33.23
C ASN A 67 -5.95 7.68 -34.41
N ARG A 68 -5.42 6.49 -34.65
CA ARG A 68 -4.74 6.09 -35.87
C ARG A 68 -5.82 5.87 -36.91
N ASN A 69 -6.10 6.93 -37.65
CA ASN A 69 -6.68 6.77 -38.98
C ASN A 69 -5.57 6.31 -39.94
#